data_AF-A0A521KV50-F1
#
_entry.id   AF-A0A521KV50-F1
#
_cell.length_a   1.000
_cell.length_b   1.000
_cell.length_c   1.000
_cell.angle_alpha   90.00
_cell.angle_beta   90.00
_cell.angle_gamma   90.00
#
_symmetry.space_group_name_H-M   'P 1'
#
loop_
_entity.id
_entity.type
_entity.pdbx_description
1 polymer ?
#
loop_
_entity_poly.entity_id
_entity_poly.type
_entity_poly.pdbx_seq_one_letter_code
_entity_poly.pdbx_strand_id
1 'polypeptide(L)'
;MKWVQPALGQAIVDDYLLERAVSSKTAQAAAEFGRAALASLQLENAPFGYLERIGTHAASVEADHAARIQFVLGRRIVGFTARGVRMGVLSPTQLTAPYNRRMIRMAELGANRMEDDFLSNRQTLLGWEIVIASQGHAQIVGQAQHRLGDAIVRVTQVQQVYGEAMAGAQEQLAATALASIHTEQLADRFARLAAADLSGGGKPIAFTEPRSWPEVPVGLLLAASAMLIGLFFAGLSMPSIRREHEIGMEAMGEGEGQAESAETVYRKTA
;
A
#
# COMPACT_ATOMS: atom_id res chain seq x y z
N MET A 1 -8.85 -5.88 54.06
CA MET A 1 -7.93 -6.59 53.14
C MET A 1 -8.55 -7.07 51.82
N LYS A 2 -9.87 -7.34 51.68
CA LYS A 2 -10.42 -7.99 50.46
C LYS A 2 -10.76 -7.12 49.23
N TRP A 3 -10.67 -5.79 49.30
CA TRP A 3 -11.33 -4.93 48.30
C TRP A 3 -10.41 -4.20 47.31
N VAL A 4 -9.10 -4.14 47.57
CA VAL A 4 -8.17 -3.33 46.76
C VAL A 4 -7.42 -4.18 45.72
N GLN A 5 -7.04 -5.40 46.10
CA GLN A 5 -6.33 -6.33 45.21
C GLN A 5 -7.13 -6.72 43.95
N PRO A 6 -8.47 -6.92 44.00
CA PRO A 6 -9.27 -7.15 42.80
C PRO A 6 -9.35 -5.92 41.89
N ALA A 7 -9.43 -4.70 42.46
CA ALA A 7 -9.52 -3.46 41.70
C ALA A 7 -8.22 -3.16 40.93
N LEU A 8 -7.07 -3.42 41.55
CA LEU A 8 -5.76 -3.25 40.93
C LEU A 8 -5.53 -4.29 39.82
N GLY A 9 -5.96 -5.55 40.05
CA GLY A 9 -5.94 -6.58 39.01
C GLY A 9 -6.84 -6.26 37.82
N GLN A 10 -8.03 -5.71 38.08
CA GLN A 10 -8.94 -5.26 37.02
C GLN A 10 -8.34 -4.10 36.21
N ALA A 11 -7.74 -3.10 36.87
CA ALA A 11 -7.10 -1.97 36.19
C ALA A 11 -5.96 -2.40 35.26
N ILE A 12 -5.15 -3.40 35.65
CA ILE A 12 -4.08 -3.97 34.81
C ILE A 12 -4.67 -4.67 33.57
N VAL A 13 -5.76 -5.42 33.74
CA VAL A 13 -6.43 -6.10 32.62
C VAL A 13 -7.03 -5.07 31.66
N ASP A 14 -7.66 -4.02 32.18
CA ASP A 14 -8.28 -2.97 31.39
C ASP A 14 -7.22 -2.18 30.59
N ASP A 15 -6.06 -1.88 31.19
CA ASP A 15 -4.90 -1.26 30.52
C ASP A 15 -4.37 -2.14 29.37
N TYR A 16 -4.18 -3.44 29.62
CA TYR A 16 -3.74 -4.38 28.58
C TYR A 16 -4.75 -4.51 27.42
N LEU A 17 -6.04 -4.57 27.73
CA LEU A 17 -7.09 -4.63 26.71
C LEU A 17 -7.15 -3.34 25.89
N LEU A 18 -6.96 -2.18 26.53
CA LEU A 18 -6.86 -0.89 25.88
C LEU A 18 -5.64 -0.84 24.93
N GLU A 19 -4.46 -1.23 25.41
CA GLU A 19 -3.23 -1.26 24.62
C GLU A 19 -3.35 -2.17 23.39
N ARG A 20 -3.96 -3.35 23.55
CA ARG A 20 -4.23 -4.27 22.45
C ARG A 20 -5.20 -3.68 21.43
N ALA A 21 -6.29 -3.07 21.88
CA ALA A 21 -7.28 -2.45 21.00
C ALA A 21 -6.67 -1.28 20.22
N VAL A 22 -5.82 -0.47 20.87
CA VAL A 22 -5.09 0.62 20.24
C VAL A 22 -4.13 0.07 19.20
N SER A 23 -3.31 -0.93 19.55
CA SER A 23 -2.34 -1.54 18.63
C SER A 23 -3.00 -2.09 17.37
N SER A 24 -4.19 -2.68 17.50
CA SER A 24 -4.98 -3.10 16.35
C SER A 24 -5.44 -1.92 15.47
N LYS A 25 -5.92 -0.83 16.09
CA LYS A 25 -6.40 0.36 15.37
C LYS A 25 -5.26 1.13 14.71
N THR A 26 -4.11 1.26 15.37
CA THR A 26 -2.91 1.91 14.80
C THR A 26 -2.37 1.09 13.65
N ALA A 27 -2.30 -0.24 13.76
CA ALA A 27 -1.89 -1.11 12.66
C ALA A 27 -2.83 -0.99 11.45
N GLN A 28 -4.15 -0.97 11.68
CA GLN A 28 -5.12 -0.76 10.60
C GLN A 28 -4.95 0.60 9.92
N ALA A 29 -4.87 1.68 10.71
CA ALA A 29 -4.71 3.03 10.17
C ALA A 29 -3.38 3.19 9.41
N ALA A 30 -2.29 2.61 9.90
CA ALA A 30 -1.00 2.59 9.22
C ALA A 30 -1.06 1.80 7.90
N ALA A 31 -1.77 0.67 7.86
CA ALA A 31 -1.96 -0.10 6.64
C ALA A 31 -2.85 0.63 5.60
N GLU A 32 -3.87 1.38 6.06
CA GLU A 32 -4.67 2.25 5.20
C GLU A 32 -3.84 3.40 4.62
N PHE A 33 -3.04 4.07 5.45
CA PHE A 33 -2.11 5.11 5.03
C PHE A 33 -1.08 4.58 4.04
N GLY A 34 -0.44 3.45 4.33
CA GLY A 34 0.55 2.84 3.44
C GLY A 34 -0.02 2.51 2.06
N ARG A 35 -1.24 1.95 2.00
CA ARG A 35 -1.93 1.71 0.72
C ARG A 35 -2.24 2.99 -0.04
N ALA A 36 -2.72 4.02 0.65
CA ALA A 36 -3.01 5.32 0.03
C ALA A 36 -1.73 6.00 -0.48
N ALA A 37 -0.65 5.96 0.28
CA ALA A 37 0.66 6.51 -0.09
C ALA A 37 1.25 5.79 -1.30
N LEU A 38 1.20 4.45 -1.33
CA LEU A 38 1.67 3.66 -2.48
C LEU A 38 0.86 3.98 -3.74
N ALA A 39 -0.47 4.11 -3.63
CA ALA A 39 -1.32 4.49 -4.75
C ALA A 39 -0.98 5.90 -5.29
N SER A 40 -0.71 6.86 -4.39
CA SER A 40 -0.26 8.21 -4.78
C SER A 40 1.10 8.17 -5.49
N LEU A 41 2.06 7.43 -4.93
CA LEU A 41 3.40 7.30 -5.50
C LEU A 41 3.37 6.65 -6.90
N GLN A 42 2.52 5.65 -7.10
CA GLN A 42 2.34 5.03 -8.42
C GLN A 42 1.82 6.04 -9.46
N LEU A 43 0.91 6.93 -9.07
CA LEU A 43 0.40 7.98 -9.95
C LEU A 43 1.47 9.06 -10.23
N GLU A 44 2.27 9.41 -9.24
CA GLU A 44 3.39 10.37 -9.39
C GLU A 44 4.52 9.85 -10.27
N ASN A 45 4.79 8.54 -10.23
CA ASN A 45 5.83 7.92 -11.06
C ASN A 45 5.42 7.81 -12.54
N ALA A 46 4.11 7.84 -12.84
CA ALA A 46 3.58 7.72 -14.20
C ALA A 46 2.45 8.73 -14.47
N PRO A 47 2.71 10.04 -14.37
CA PRO A 47 1.68 11.08 -14.44
C PRO A 47 1.03 11.16 -15.83
N PHE A 48 1.75 10.73 -16.86
CA PHE A 48 1.28 10.73 -18.25
C PHE A 48 1.13 9.32 -18.84
N GLY A 49 1.08 8.27 -18.02
CA GLY A 49 0.96 6.89 -18.52
C GLY A 49 -0.32 6.64 -19.35
N TYR A 50 -1.34 7.49 -19.22
CA TYR A 50 -2.53 7.43 -20.08
C TYR A 50 -2.24 7.88 -21.52
N LEU A 51 -1.29 8.80 -21.75
CA LEU A 51 -0.94 9.24 -23.10
C LEU A 51 -0.25 8.14 -23.90
N GLU A 52 0.54 7.30 -23.25
CA GLU A 52 1.16 6.13 -23.88
C GLU A 52 0.10 5.11 -24.34
N ARG A 53 -0.92 4.87 -23.50
CA ARG A 53 -2.07 4.02 -23.88
C ARG A 53 -2.85 4.59 -25.05
N ILE A 54 -3.07 5.91 -25.09
CA ILE A 54 -3.72 6.56 -26.23
C ILE A 54 -2.85 6.45 -27.48
N GLY A 55 -1.54 6.64 -27.36
CA GLY A 55 -0.61 6.51 -28.49
C GLY A 55 -0.61 5.10 -29.09
N THR A 56 -0.60 4.06 -28.24
CA THR A 56 -0.69 2.66 -28.68
C THR A 56 -2.06 2.35 -29.29
N HIS A 57 -3.15 2.85 -28.72
CA HIS A 57 -4.49 2.71 -29.29
C HIS A 57 -4.62 3.44 -30.64
N ALA A 58 -4.08 4.65 -30.76
CA ALA A 58 -4.09 5.40 -32.01
C ALA A 58 -3.38 4.64 -33.14
N ALA A 59 -2.26 3.97 -32.82
CA ALA A 59 -1.56 3.11 -33.77
C ALA A 59 -2.40 1.90 -34.19
N SER A 60 -3.15 1.27 -33.27
CA SER A 60 -4.03 0.14 -33.61
C SER A 60 -5.22 0.57 -34.46
N VAL A 61 -5.78 1.76 -34.22
CA VAL A 61 -6.91 2.32 -34.97
C VAL A 61 -6.59 2.51 -36.46
N GLU A 62 -5.35 2.88 -36.80
CA GLU A 62 -4.93 2.94 -38.21
C GLU A 62 -4.96 1.57 -38.89
N ALA A 63 -4.42 0.55 -38.22
CA ALA A 63 -4.39 -0.82 -38.74
C ALA A 63 -5.82 -1.37 -38.89
N ASP A 64 -6.68 -1.12 -37.91
CA ASP A 64 -8.10 -1.49 -37.95
C ASP A 64 -8.84 -0.76 -39.08
N HIS A 65 -8.53 0.52 -39.32
CA HIS A 65 -9.11 1.28 -40.41
C HIS A 65 -8.74 0.69 -41.78
N ALA A 66 -7.47 0.37 -41.98
CA ALA A 66 -7.00 -0.27 -43.21
C ALA A 66 -7.69 -1.63 -43.43
N ALA A 67 -7.79 -2.45 -42.38
CA ALA A 67 -8.51 -3.73 -42.44
C ALA A 67 -9.99 -3.54 -42.80
N ARG A 68 -10.64 -2.51 -42.23
CA ARG A 68 -12.04 -2.16 -42.52
C ARG A 68 -12.24 -1.73 -43.98
N ILE A 69 -11.33 -0.92 -44.54
CA ILE A 69 -11.37 -0.55 -45.96
C ILE A 69 -11.28 -1.81 -46.83
N GLN A 70 -10.32 -2.71 -46.55
CA GLN A 70 -10.16 -3.95 -47.31
C GLN A 70 -11.39 -4.85 -47.23
N PHE A 71 -11.99 -4.97 -46.05
CA PHE A 71 -13.23 -5.72 -45.88
C PHE A 71 -14.38 -5.15 -46.72
N VAL A 72 -14.59 -3.83 -46.69
CA VAL A 72 -15.64 -3.17 -47.48
C VAL A 72 -15.38 -3.29 -48.98
N LEU A 73 -14.13 -3.10 -49.42
CA LEU A 73 -13.71 -3.29 -50.79
C LEU A 73 -13.99 -4.72 -51.27
N GLY A 74 -13.54 -5.73 -50.52
CA GLY A 74 -13.77 -7.13 -50.83
C GLY A 74 -15.26 -7.46 -50.96
N ARG A 75 -16.08 -7.01 -50.02
CA ARG A 75 -17.53 -7.18 -50.07
C ARG A 75 -18.17 -6.52 -51.28
N ARG A 76 -17.73 -5.31 -51.66
CA ARG A 76 -18.22 -4.60 -52.85
C ARG A 76 -17.82 -5.32 -54.13
N ILE A 77 -16.57 -5.76 -54.24
CA ILE A 77 -16.06 -6.51 -55.41
C ILE A 77 -16.89 -7.78 -55.61
N VAL A 78 -17.06 -8.59 -54.56
CA VAL A 78 -17.90 -9.81 -54.63
C VAL A 78 -19.32 -9.47 -55.07
N GLY A 79 -19.92 -8.43 -54.51
CA GLY A 79 -21.27 -7.99 -54.87
C GLY A 79 -21.39 -7.49 -56.32
N PHE A 80 -20.41 -6.74 -56.82
CA PHE A 80 -20.36 -6.30 -58.22
C PHE A 80 -20.17 -7.48 -59.16
N THR A 81 -19.25 -8.39 -58.85
CA THR A 81 -19.01 -9.60 -59.66
C THR A 81 -20.27 -10.46 -59.73
N ALA A 82 -20.92 -10.75 -58.61
CA ALA A 82 -22.15 -11.55 -58.58
C ALA A 82 -23.27 -10.92 -59.43
N ARG A 83 -23.44 -9.59 -59.37
CA ARG A 83 -24.40 -8.88 -60.22
C ARG A 83 -24.01 -8.92 -61.69
N GLY A 84 -22.73 -8.70 -62.00
CA GLY A 84 -22.22 -8.71 -63.37
C GLY A 84 -22.37 -10.06 -64.05
N VAL A 85 -22.10 -11.16 -63.34
CA VAL A 85 -22.33 -12.54 -63.82
C VAL A 85 -23.81 -12.76 -64.11
N ARG A 86 -24.69 -12.41 -63.16
CA ARG A 86 -26.14 -12.59 -63.31
C ARG A 86 -26.72 -11.84 -64.50
N MET A 87 -26.18 -10.65 -64.80
CA MET A 87 -26.63 -9.82 -65.92
C MET A 87 -25.90 -10.13 -67.24
N GLY A 88 -24.92 -11.04 -67.25
CA GLY A 88 -24.13 -11.37 -68.45
C GLY A 88 -23.25 -10.22 -68.96
N VAL A 89 -23.01 -9.19 -68.15
CA VAL A 89 -22.24 -7.98 -68.53
C VAL A 89 -20.82 -7.95 -67.96
N LEU A 90 -20.49 -8.88 -67.06
CA LEU A 90 -19.12 -9.05 -66.57
C LEU A 90 -18.27 -9.60 -67.70
N SER A 91 -17.12 -8.97 -67.96
CA SER A 91 -16.12 -9.50 -68.88
C SER A 91 -14.94 -10.06 -68.08
N PRO A 92 -14.85 -11.38 -67.83
CA PRO A 92 -13.85 -11.94 -66.91
C PRO A 92 -12.41 -11.74 -67.41
N THR A 93 -12.24 -11.60 -68.72
CA THR A 93 -10.94 -11.52 -69.39
C THR A 93 -10.50 -10.08 -69.69
N GLN A 94 -11.40 -9.09 -69.54
CA GLN A 94 -11.10 -7.69 -69.88
C GLN A 94 -11.40 -6.75 -68.71
N LEU A 95 -10.36 -6.41 -67.95
CA LEU A 95 -10.44 -5.40 -66.88
C LEU A 95 -10.93 -4.02 -67.38
N THR A 96 -10.63 -3.68 -68.64
CA THR A 96 -11.00 -2.41 -69.27
C THR A 96 -12.45 -2.35 -69.77
N ALA A 97 -13.19 -3.47 -69.73
CA ALA A 97 -14.59 -3.50 -70.14
C ALA A 97 -15.40 -2.44 -69.39
N PRO A 98 -16.37 -1.76 -70.03
CA PRO A 98 -17.08 -0.62 -69.43
C PRO A 98 -17.71 -0.93 -68.06
N TYR A 99 -18.25 -2.14 -67.90
CA TYR A 99 -18.80 -2.62 -66.63
C TYR A 99 -17.72 -2.76 -65.55
N ASN A 100 -16.67 -3.54 -65.82
CA ASN A 100 -15.56 -3.78 -64.89
C ASN A 100 -14.91 -2.47 -64.44
N ARG A 101 -14.59 -1.60 -65.41
CA ARG A 101 -14.00 -0.28 -65.15
C ARG A 101 -14.88 0.58 -64.26
N ARG A 102 -16.21 0.57 -64.49
CA ARG A 102 -17.16 1.31 -63.65
C ARG A 102 -17.20 0.75 -62.23
N MET A 103 -17.22 -0.57 -62.06
CA MET A 103 -17.29 -1.21 -60.74
C MET A 103 -16.00 -1.02 -59.94
N ILE A 104 -14.84 -1.15 -60.57
CA ILE A 104 -13.53 -0.86 -59.96
C ILE A 104 -13.50 0.60 -59.48
N ARG A 105 -13.86 1.55 -60.36
CA ARG A 105 -13.91 2.96 -59.99
C ARG A 105 -14.86 3.21 -58.82
N MET A 106 -16.04 2.58 -58.79
CA MET A 106 -16.99 2.74 -57.68
C MET A 106 -16.48 2.14 -56.37
N ALA A 107 -15.66 1.08 -56.43
CA ALA A 107 -15.01 0.51 -55.26
C ALA A 107 -13.91 1.45 -54.74
N GLU A 108 -13.01 1.91 -55.62
CA GLU A 108 -11.94 2.88 -55.31
C GLU A 108 -12.49 4.18 -54.71
N LEU A 109 -13.51 4.77 -55.34
CA LEU A 109 -14.14 6.00 -54.85
C LEU A 109 -14.82 5.79 -53.49
N GLY A 110 -15.23 4.56 -53.18
CA GLY A 110 -15.70 4.19 -51.86
C GLY A 110 -14.60 4.14 -50.81
N ALA A 111 -13.47 3.52 -51.14
CA ALA A 111 -12.31 3.46 -50.25
C ALA A 111 -11.73 4.86 -50.00
N ASN A 112 -11.58 5.68 -51.04
CA ASN A 112 -11.08 7.05 -50.90
C ASN A 112 -11.97 7.88 -49.99
N ARG A 113 -13.30 7.79 -50.11
CA ARG A 113 -14.21 8.50 -49.18
C ARG A 113 -14.02 8.05 -47.74
N MET A 114 -13.88 6.74 -47.51
CA MET A 114 -13.67 6.21 -46.15
C MET A 114 -12.34 6.69 -45.57
N GLU A 115 -11.30 6.77 -46.39
CA GLU A 115 -9.99 7.30 -46.02
C GLU A 115 -10.07 8.81 -45.72
N ASP A 116 -10.68 9.59 -46.60
CA ASP A 116 -10.88 11.04 -46.41
C ASP A 116 -11.69 11.33 -45.13
N ASP A 117 -12.77 10.58 -44.90
CA ASP A 117 -13.58 10.67 -43.68
C ASP A 117 -12.75 10.31 -42.43
N PHE A 118 -11.84 9.33 -42.54
CA PHE A 118 -10.97 8.97 -41.42
C PHE A 118 -9.92 10.05 -41.16
N LEU A 119 -9.20 10.49 -42.19
CA LEU A 119 -8.15 11.51 -42.07
C LEU A 119 -8.70 12.84 -41.55
N SER A 120 -9.90 13.23 -42.00
CA SER A 120 -10.55 14.47 -41.55
C SER A 120 -10.98 14.44 -40.09
N ASN A 121 -11.38 13.28 -39.56
CA ASN A 121 -11.88 13.16 -38.18
C ASN A 121 -10.82 12.68 -37.18
N ARG A 122 -9.71 12.09 -37.66
CA ARG A 122 -8.70 11.44 -36.81
C ARG A 122 -8.16 12.36 -35.72
N GLN A 123 -7.71 13.55 -36.07
CA GLN A 123 -7.11 14.48 -35.10
C GLN A 123 -8.13 14.94 -34.05
N THR A 124 -9.38 15.17 -34.46
CA THR A 124 -10.46 15.54 -33.56
C THR A 124 -10.79 14.41 -32.57
N LEU A 125 -10.85 13.17 -33.03
CA LEU A 125 -11.11 12.00 -32.18
C LEU A 125 -9.98 11.78 -31.18
N LEU A 126 -8.72 11.84 -31.62
CA LEU A 126 -7.57 11.74 -30.72
C LEU A 126 -7.53 12.87 -29.71
N GLY A 127 -7.80 14.11 -30.14
CA GLY A 127 -7.89 15.26 -29.23
C GLY A 127 -8.97 15.08 -28.17
N TRP A 128 -10.15 14.59 -28.55
CA TRP A 128 -11.23 14.29 -27.62
C TRP A 128 -10.87 13.19 -26.61
N GLU A 129 -10.23 12.12 -27.08
CA GLU A 129 -9.77 11.01 -26.22
C GLU A 129 -8.73 11.49 -25.21
N ILE A 130 -7.77 12.31 -25.65
CA ILE A 130 -6.78 12.95 -24.75
C ILE A 130 -7.49 13.79 -23.70
N VAL A 131 -8.45 14.65 -24.09
CA VAL A 131 -9.17 15.51 -23.14
C VAL A 131 -9.91 14.68 -22.09
N ILE A 132 -10.63 13.64 -22.50
CA ILE A 132 -11.35 12.75 -21.57
C ILE A 132 -10.38 12.03 -20.64
N ALA A 133 -9.30 11.48 -21.19
CA ALA A 133 -8.31 10.77 -20.39
C ALA A 133 -7.60 11.71 -19.39
N SER A 134 -7.28 12.94 -19.80
CA SER A 134 -6.70 13.96 -18.91
C SER A 134 -7.67 14.34 -17.80
N GLN A 135 -8.96 14.53 -18.10
CA GLN A 135 -9.98 14.81 -17.08
C GLN A 135 -10.14 13.62 -16.11
N GLY A 136 -10.20 12.40 -16.64
CA GLY A 136 -10.26 11.18 -15.83
C GLY A 136 -9.02 11.00 -14.95
N HIS A 137 -7.84 11.31 -15.47
CA HIS A 137 -6.60 11.27 -14.70
C HIS A 137 -6.61 12.30 -13.57
N ALA A 138 -7.01 13.55 -13.84
CA ALA A 138 -7.14 14.58 -12.81
C ALA A 138 -8.11 14.15 -11.68
N GLN A 139 -9.22 13.49 -12.04
CA GLN A 139 -10.15 12.94 -11.06
C GLN A 139 -9.51 11.84 -10.20
N ILE A 140 -8.76 10.91 -10.81
CA ILE A 140 -8.06 9.84 -10.08
C ILE A 140 -7.03 10.43 -9.13
N VAL A 141 -6.24 11.43 -9.56
CA VAL A 141 -5.28 12.13 -8.71
C VAL A 141 -5.99 12.81 -7.53
N GLY A 142 -7.09 13.51 -7.78
CA GLY A 142 -7.88 14.12 -6.70
C GLY A 142 -8.44 13.10 -5.70
N GLN A 143 -8.92 11.95 -6.18
CA GLN A 143 -9.35 10.86 -5.30
C GLN A 143 -8.20 10.25 -4.50
N ALA A 144 -7.02 10.09 -5.10
CA ALA A 144 -5.84 9.60 -4.41
C ALA A 144 -5.42 10.56 -3.29
N GLN A 145 -5.39 11.87 -3.58
CA GLN A 145 -5.10 12.91 -2.60
C GLN A 145 -6.11 12.92 -1.46
N HIS A 146 -7.40 12.80 -1.76
CA HIS A 146 -8.46 12.73 -0.75
C HIS A 146 -8.28 11.51 0.16
N ARG A 147 -8.05 10.32 -0.42
CA ARG A 147 -7.81 9.08 0.34
C ARG A 147 -6.56 9.17 1.22
N LEU A 148 -5.49 9.79 0.72
CA LEU A 148 -4.28 10.02 1.49
C LEU A 148 -4.54 10.98 2.66
N GLY A 149 -5.24 12.08 2.41
CA GLY A 149 -5.66 13.03 3.45
C GLY A 149 -6.51 12.38 4.53
N ASP A 150 -7.53 11.61 4.14
CA ASP A 150 -8.40 10.88 5.07
C ASP A 150 -7.60 9.87 5.91
N ALA A 151 -6.66 9.16 5.29
CA ALA A 151 -5.81 8.20 6.00
C ALA A 151 -4.88 8.89 7.01
N ILE A 152 -4.31 10.05 6.66
CA ILE A 152 -3.52 10.87 7.59
C ILE A 152 -4.38 11.28 8.79
N VAL A 153 -5.60 11.79 8.55
CA VAL A 153 -6.52 12.19 9.62
C VAL A 153 -6.87 11.01 10.53
N ARG A 154 -7.10 9.82 9.96
CA ARG A 154 -7.35 8.60 10.76
C ARG A 154 -6.17 8.22 11.62
N VAL A 155 -4.94 8.24 11.08
CA VAL A 155 -3.73 7.95 11.86
C VAL A 155 -3.58 8.95 13.01
N THR A 156 -3.73 10.24 12.75
CA THR A 156 -3.62 11.28 13.79
C THR A 156 -4.72 11.15 14.84
N GLN A 157 -5.95 10.82 14.43
CA GLN A 157 -7.06 10.62 15.36
C GLN A 157 -6.82 9.42 16.27
N VAL A 158 -6.32 8.30 15.74
CA VAL A 158 -5.97 7.13 16.56
C VAL A 158 -4.85 7.45 17.54
N GLN A 159 -3.82 8.20 17.12
CA GLN A 159 -2.74 8.63 18.00
C GLN A 159 -3.23 9.56 19.11
N GLN A 160 -4.11 10.50 18.81
CA GLN A 160 -4.68 11.42 19.79
C GLN A 160 -5.56 10.68 20.81
N VAL A 161 -6.51 9.85 20.34
CA VAL A 161 -7.41 9.08 21.20
C VAL A 161 -6.60 8.14 22.11
N TYR A 162 -5.51 7.56 21.59
CA TYR A 162 -4.62 6.77 22.42
C TYR A 162 -3.94 7.59 23.51
N GLY A 163 -3.40 8.77 23.17
CA GLY A 163 -2.77 9.65 24.16
C GLY A 163 -3.72 10.05 25.28
N GLU A 164 -4.98 10.38 24.94
CA GLU A 164 -6.03 10.72 25.91
C GLU A 164 -6.42 9.51 26.77
N ALA A 165 -6.62 8.33 26.17
CA ALA A 165 -7.00 7.12 26.90
C ALA A 165 -5.89 6.62 27.83
N MET A 166 -4.63 6.69 27.39
CA MET A 166 -3.47 6.31 28.20
C MET A 166 -3.28 7.25 29.40
N ALA A 167 -3.47 8.55 29.21
CA ALA A 167 -3.42 9.52 30.31
C ALA A 167 -4.49 9.23 31.38
N GLY A 168 -5.71 8.90 30.95
CA GLY A 168 -6.80 8.52 31.88
C GLY A 168 -6.54 7.19 32.61
N ALA A 169 -5.99 6.18 31.92
CA ALA A 169 -5.62 4.90 32.54
C ALA A 169 -4.50 5.07 33.58
N GLN A 170 -3.49 5.89 33.27
CA GLN A 170 -2.41 6.23 34.21
C GLN A 170 -2.91 6.97 35.44
N GLU A 171 -3.87 7.89 35.29
CA GLU A 171 -4.49 8.59 36.42
C GLU A 171 -5.26 7.61 37.33
N GLN A 172 -6.02 6.68 36.74
CA GLN A 172 -6.76 5.67 37.49
C GLN A 172 -5.83 4.69 38.22
N LEU A 173 -4.75 4.25 37.57
CA LEU A 173 -3.72 3.40 38.18
C LEU A 173 -2.99 4.13 39.31
N ALA A 174 -2.63 5.40 39.11
CA ALA A 174 -2.01 6.23 40.14
C ALA A 174 -2.96 6.43 41.33
N ALA A 175 -4.24 6.72 41.09
CA ALA A 175 -5.25 6.90 42.11
C ALA A 175 -5.52 5.60 42.89
N THR A 176 -5.59 4.45 42.20
CA THR A 176 -5.76 3.14 42.86
C THR A 176 -4.52 2.70 43.62
N ALA A 177 -3.31 2.97 43.11
CA ALA A 177 -2.05 2.72 43.83
C ALA A 177 -1.92 3.62 45.08
N LEU A 178 -2.30 4.90 44.99
CA LEU A 178 -2.34 5.79 46.15
C LEU A 178 -3.35 5.32 47.19
N ALA A 179 -4.55 4.89 46.74
CA ALA A 179 -5.55 4.31 47.61
C ALA A 179 -5.05 3.02 48.27
N SER A 180 -4.33 2.15 47.52
CA SER A 180 -3.78 0.91 48.09
C SER A 180 -2.73 1.18 49.16
N ILE A 181 -1.80 2.11 48.91
CA ILE A 181 -0.79 2.54 49.90
C ILE A 181 -1.45 3.11 51.14
N HIS A 182 -2.45 3.99 50.98
CA HIS A 182 -3.14 4.59 52.12
C HIS A 182 -3.93 3.53 52.93
N THR A 183 -4.50 2.52 52.27
CA THR A 183 -5.17 1.41 52.96
C THR A 183 -4.19 0.46 53.67
N GLU A 184 -2.99 0.23 53.12
CA GLU A 184 -1.93 -0.50 53.82
C GLU A 184 -1.43 0.27 55.03
N GLN A 185 -1.19 1.57 54.93
CA GLN A 185 -0.78 2.40 56.07
C GLN A 185 -1.83 2.46 57.18
N LEU A 186 -3.11 2.49 56.81
CA LEU A 186 -4.22 2.37 57.77
C LEU A 186 -4.25 0.97 58.40
N ALA A 187 -4.10 -0.10 57.62
CA ALA A 187 -4.04 -1.46 58.14
C ALA A 187 -2.85 -1.68 59.09
N ASP A 188 -1.69 -1.10 58.77
CA ASP A 188 -0.49 -1.11 59.62
C ASP A 188 -0.71 -0.33 60.92
N ARG A 189 -1.40 0.81 60.87
CA ARG A 189 -1.80 1.55 62.07
C ARG A 189 -2.77 0.76 62.93
N PHE A 190 -3.77 0.10 62.34
CA PHE A 190 -4.69 -0.77 63.07
C PHE A 190 -3.99 -2.01 63.65
N ALA A 191 -3.04 -2.59 62.93
CA ALA A 191 -2.23 -3.70 63.44
C ALA A 191 -1.34 -3.26 64.61
N ARG A 192 -0.74 -2.06 64.55
CA ARG A 192 0.04 -1.48 65.66
C ARG A 192 -0.84 -1.11 66.86
N LEU A 193 -2.05 -0.60 66.63
CA LEU A 193 -3.01 -0.32 67.69
C LEU A 193 -3.52 -1.60 68.36
N ALA A 194 -3.82 -2.65 67.59
CA ALA A 194 -4.19 -3.96 68.13
C ALA A 194 -3.02 -4.62 68.90
N ALA A 195 -1.78 -4.46 68.43
CA ALA A 195 -0.59 -4.91 69.15
C ALA A 195 -0.33 -4.09 70.43
N ALA A 196 -0.67 -2.80 70.43
CA ALA A 196 -0.57 -1.93 71.60
C ALA A 196 -1.65 -2.25 72.66
N ASP A 197 -2.88 -2.58 72.25
CA ASP A 197 -3.96 -3.01 73.16
C ASP A 197 -3.69 -4.38 73.80
N LEU A 198 -2.97 -5.28 73.11
CA LEU A 198 -2.54 -6.57 73.64
C LEU A 198 -1.29 -6.47 74.55
N SER A 199 -0.59 -5.33 74.54
CA SER A 199 0.67 -5.13 75.26
C SER A 199 0.51 -4.14 76.42
N GLY A 200 -0.52 -4.34 77.23
CA GLY A 200 -0.63 -3.75 78.57
C GLY A 200 0.37 -4.38 79.55
N GLY A 201 1.66 -4.08 79.38
CA GLY A 201 2.69 -4.38 80.38
C GLY A 201 4.07 -4.75 79.81
N GLY A 202 5.00 -3.79 79.79
CA GLY A 202 6.43 -4.09 79.94
C GLY A 202 7.38 -3.64 78.83
N LYS A 203 8.14 -2.56 79.15
CA LYS A 203 9.43 -2.08 78.61
C LYS A 203 9.49 -1.50 77.18
N PRO A 204 10.24 -0.39 76.99
CA PRO A 204 10.38 0.26 75.70
C PRO A 204 11.31 -0.57 74.81
N ILE A 205 10.76 -1.08 73.71
CA ILE A 205 11.56 -1.65 72.63
C ILE A 205 11.99 -0.48 71.74
N ALA A 206 13.30 -0.38 71.57
CA ALA A 206 13.96 0.63 70.77
C ALA A 206 13.40 0.68 69.34
N PHE A 207 13.23 1.90 68.85
CA PHE A 207 13.06 2.21 67.44
C PHE A 207 14.20 1.55 66.63
N THR A 208 13.89 0.53 65.85
CA THR A 208 14.73 0.15 64.71
C THR A 208 14.27 0.94 63.51
N GLU A 209 15.17 1.77 62.98
CA GLU A 209 15.03 2.48 61.71
C GLU A 209 14.48 1.59 60.59
N PRO A 210 13.75 2.17 59.63
CA PRO A 210 13.22 1.44 58.49
C PRO A 210 14.40 0.83 57.72
N ARG A 211 14.26 -0.45 57.40
CA ARG A 211 15.17 -1.22 56.54
C ARG A 211 15.37 -0.43 55.24
N SER A 212 16.48 0.29 55.18
CA SER A 212 16.90 1.05 54.02
C SER A 212 17.02 0.06 52.86
N TRP A 213 16.19 0.26 51.85
CA TRP A 213 16.46 -0.27 50.54
C TRP A 213 17.84 0.25 50.12
N PRO A 214 18.68 -0.58 49.46
CA PRO A 214 19.98 -0.10 49.01
C PRO A 214 19.72 1.10 48.11
N GLU A 215 20.11 2.29 48.56
CA GLU A 215 20.10 3.50 47.76
C GLU A 215 21.02 3.23 46.57
N VAL A 216 20.44 2.76 45.47
CA VAL A 216 21.13 2.70 44.19
C VAL A 216 21.38 4.16 43.84
N PRO A 217 22.65 4.60 43.75
CA PRO A 217 22.95 5.99 43.51
C PRO A 217 22.25 6.41 42.21
N VAL A 218 21.49 7.50 42.23
CA VAL A 218 20.72 8.00 41.07
C VAL A 218 21.61 8.15 39.83
N GLY A 219 22.90 8.45 40.03
CA GLY A 219 23.89 8.49 38.96
C GLY A 219 24.12 7.15 38.24
N LEU A 220 23.96 6.02 38.92
CA LEU A 220 24.13 4.68 38.36
C LEU A 220 22.91 4.26 37.53
N LEU A 221 21.71 4.69 37.94
CA LEU A 221 20.48 4.56 37.14
C LEU A 221 20.53 5.41 35.86
N LEU A 222 20.99 6.66 35.98
CA LEU A 222 21.18 7.54 34.82
C LEU A 222 22.25 6.99 33.87
N ALA A 223 23.38 6.51 34.39
CA ALA A 223 24.43 5.89 33.59
C ALA A 223 23.94 4.62 32.86
N ALA A 224 23.22 3.74 33.56
CA ALA A 224 22.65 2.54 32.95
C ALA A 224 21.60 2.88 31.87
N SER A 225 20.75 3.89 32.10
CA SER A 225 19.76 4.34 31.11
C SER A 225 20.42 4.94 29.87
N ALA A 226 21.46 5.76 30.04
CA ALA A 226 22.20 6.35 28.93
C ALA A 226 22.94 5.28 28.12
N MET A 227 23.48 4.25 28.78
CA MET A 227 24.16 3.13 28.12
C MET A 227 23.19 2.28 27.28
N LEU A 228 21.99 2.03 27.80
CA LEU A 228 20.93 1.32 27.07
C LEU A 228 20.42 2.11 25.86
N ILE A 229 20.23 3.42 26.01
CA ILE A 229 19.84 4.30 24.90
C ILE A 229 20.93 4.32 23.82
N GLY A 230 22.20 4.41 24.21
CA GLY A 230 23.33 4.33 23.28
C GLY A 230 23.39 3.01 22.51
N LEU A 231 23.16 1.88 23.20
CA LEU A 231 23.13 0.56 22.58
C LEU A 231 21.96 0.43 21.58
N PHE A 232 20.81 1.00 21.91
CA PHE A 232 19.61 1.00 21.06
C PHE A 232 19.82 1.81 19.77
N PHE A 233 20.42 3.00 19.86
CA PHE A 233 20.74 3.80 18.68
C PHE A 233 21.87 3.20 17.83
N ALA A 234 22.84 2.53 18.46
CA ALA A 234 23.86 1.78 17.74
C ALA A 234 23.26 0.58 16.97
N GLY A 235 22.26 -0.09 17.54
CA GLY A 235 21.52 -1.17 16.87
C GLY A 235 20.65 -0.70 15.70
N LEU A 236 20.02 0.47 15.80
CA LEU A 236 19.23 1.08 14.72
C LEU A 236 20.10 1.62 13.57
N SER A 237 21.35 1.99 13.85
CA SER A 237 22.27 2.55 12.85
C SER A 237 23.07 1.49 12.11
N MET A 238 22.95 0.21 12.48
CA MET A 238 23.60 -0.87 11.76
C MET A 238 22.77 -1.19 10.50
N PRO A 239 23.27 -0.92 9.29
CA PRO A 239 22.60 -1.36 8.09
C PRO A 239 22.53 -2.88 8.14
N SER A 240 21.33 -3.45 8.03
CA SER A 240 21.14 -4.88 7.92
C SER A 240 21.83 -5.37 6.65
N ILE A 241 23.11 -5.74 6.77
CA ILE A 241 23.79 -6.57 5.80
C ILE A 241 23.07 -7.91 5.87
N ARG A 242 22.08 -8.04 4.98
CA ARG A 242 21.59 -9.25 4.35
C ARG A 242 22.34 -10.51 4.83
N ARG A 243 21.77 -11.20 5.81
CA ARG A 243 22.01 -12.64 6.00
C ARG A 243 21.25 -13.38 4.90
N GLU A 244 21.74 -13.24 3.69
CA GLU A 244 21.48 -14.14 2.56
C GLU A 244 22.85 -14.55 2.02
N HIS A 245 23.66 -15.26 2.81
CA HIS A 245 24.88 -15.86 2.28
C HIS A 245 25.39 -17.10 3.03
N GLU A 246 24.52 -17.86 3.71
CA GLU A 246 24.95 -19.13 4.32
C GLU A 246 23.79 -20.11 4.58
N ILE A 247 22.86 -20.24 3.64
CA ILE A 247 21.97 -21.42 3.52
C ILE A 247 21.90 -21.91 2.05
N GLY A 248 22.57 -21.23 1.11
CA GLY A 248 22.59 -21.61 -0.32
C GLY A 248 23.88 -22.30 -0.79
N MET A 249 24.91 -22.43 0.05
CA MET A 249 26.22 -22.97 -0.36
C MET A 249 26.49 -24.43 0.06
N GLU A 250 25.54 -25.10 0.73
CA GLU A 250 25.61 -26.55 1.01
C GLU A 250 24.60 -27.38 0.19
N ALA A 251 23.83 -26.77 -0.73
CA ALA A 251 22.85 -27.47 -1.58
C ALA A 251 23.13 -27.34 -3.09
N MET A 252 24.34 -26.93 -3.49
CA MET A 252 24.73 -26.83 -4.90
C MET A 252 26.17 -27.31 -5.16
N GLY A 253 26.61 -28.28 -4.37
CA GLY A 253 27.79 -29.11 -4.61
C GLY A 253 27.39 -30.50 -5.06
N GLU A 254 26.64 -30.63 -6.16
CA GLU A 254 26.48 -31.87 -6.92
C GLU A 254 25.74 -31.54 -8.23
N GLY A 255 26.48 -31.35 -9.31
CA GLY A 255 25.93 -31.03 -10.62
C GLY A 255 26.89 -30.39 -11.62
N GLU A 256 28.19 -30.66 -11.52
CA GLU A 256 29.13 -30.41 -12.62
C GLU A 256 28.92 -31.49 -13.69
N GLY A 257 28.31 -31.10 -14.81
CA GLY A 257 28.20 -31.95 -16.00
C GLY A 257 27.15 -31.44 -16.98
N GLN A 258 27.61 -30.91 -18.10
CA GLN A 258 26.84 -30.48 -19.29
C GLN A 258 26.16 -29.11 -19.23
N ALA A 259 26.86 -28.08 -19.73
CA ALA A 259 26.46 -27.36 -20.96
C ALA A 259 27.40 -26.16 -21.23
N GLU A 260 28.70 -26.43 -21.36
CA GLU A 260 29.63 -25.53 -22.04
C GLU A 260 29.42 -25.69 -23.55
N SER A 261 28.35 -25.09 -24.09
CA SER A 261 28.10 -24.94 -25.53
C SER A 261 26.85 -24.08 -25.76
N ALA A 262 27.01 -22.76 -25.84
CA ALA A 262 26.28 -21.86 -26.75
C ALA A 262 26.37 -20.38 -26.31
N GLU A 263 27.59 -19.87 -26.12
CA GLU A 263 27.83 -18.43 -26.25
C GLU A 263 28.79 -18.20 -27.40
N THR A 264 28.24 -18.13 -28.62
CA THR A 264 28.78 -17.38 -29.76
C THR A 264 27.80 -17.48 -30.92
N VAL A 265 27.66 -16.40 -31.68
CA VAL A 265 26.81 -16.22 -32.87
C VAL A 265 25.46 -15.54 -32.55
N TYR A 266 25.46 -14.21 -32.49
CA TYR A 266 24.82 -13.40 -33.55
C TYR A 266 25.27 -11.93 -33.41
N ARG A 267 26.39 -11.64 -34.06
CA ARG A 267 26.79 -10.29 -34.45
C ARG A 267 26.60 -10.22 -35.97
N LYS A 268 25.87 -9.21 -36.45
CA LYS A 268 25.85 -8.67 -37.83
C LYS A 268 25.31 -9.58 -38.96
N THR A 269 24.17 -9.20 -39.54
CA THR A 269 23.99 -8.80 -40.96
C THR A 269 22.50 -8.68 -41.31
N ALA A 270 22.04 -7.45 -41.56
CA ALA A 270 21.12 -7.01 -42.63
C ALA A 270 20.84 -5.52 -42.41
#